data_AF-A0A484XUV5-F1
#
_entry.id   AF-A0A484XUV5-F1
#
_cell.length_a   1.000
_cell.length_b   1.000
_cell.length_c   1.000
_cell.angle_alpha   90.00
_cell.angle_beta   90.00
_cell.angle_gamma   90.00
#
_symmetry.space_group_name_H-M   'P 1'
#
loop_
_entity.id
_entity.type
_entity.pdbx_description
1 polymer ?
#
loop_
_entity_poly.entity_id
_entity_poly.type
_entity_poly.pdbx_seq_one_letter_code
_entity_poly.pdbx_strand_id
1 'polypeptide(L)'
;MTSADMLRMAEALNTKVVIPFHHDIWSNFQADPQEIRVLWEMKKDRLKYGFKPFIWQVGGKFTWPLDKDNLEYHYPRGFDDCFTIEPDLPFKSFL
;
A
#
# COMPACT_ATOMS: atom_id res chain seq x y z
N MET A 1 -4.99 -1.49 -19.20
CA MET A 1 -4.72 -0.31 -18.35
C MET A 1 -3.28 -0.41 -17.87
N THR A 2 -2.53 0.69 -17.87
CA THR A 2 -1.11 0.72 -17.46
C THR A 2 -0.91 1.53 -16.17
N SER A 3 0.28 1.43 -15.58
CA SER A 3 0.72 2.26 -14.44
C SER A 3 0.58 3.77 -14.71
N ALA A 4 0.94 4.22 -15.91
CA ALA A 4 0.85 5.62 -16.32
C ALA A 4 -0.61 6.05 -16.48
N ASP A 5 -1.48 5.18 -17.01
CA ASP A 5 -2.91 5.46 -17.13
C ASP A 5 -3.61 5.52 -15.78
N MET A 6 -3.18 4.74 -14.79
CA MET A 6 -3.69 4.86 -13.41
C MET A 6 -3.48 6.26 -12.83
N LEU A 7 -2.31 6.86 -13.07
CA LEU A 7 -2.03 8.24 -12.64
C LEU A 7 -2.84 9.27 -13.41
N ARG A 8 -2.96 9.09 -14.73
CA ARG A 8 -3.80 9.97 -15.58
C ARG A 8 -5.28 9.90 -15.18
N MET A 9 -5.77 8.71 -14.84
CA MET A 9 -7.14 8.51 -14.35
C MET A 9 -7.35 9.22 -13.01
N ALA A 10 -6.41 9.10 -12.07
CA ALA A 10 -6.50 9.75 -10.77
C ALA A 10 -6.48 11.29 -10.86
N GLU A 11 -5.68 11.84 -11.77
CA GLU A 11 -5.67 13.25 -12.11
C GLU A 11 -7.00 13.70 -12.72
N ALA A 12 -7.49 12.98 -13.74
CA ALA A 12 -8.73 13.32 -14.45
C ALA A 12 -9.97 13.29 -13.53
N LEU A 13 -10.02 12.35 -12.60
CA LEU A 13 -11.10 12.23 -11.62
C LEU A 13 -10.94 13.19 -10.42
N ASN A 14 -9.83 13.93 -10.32
CA ASN A 14 -9.50 14.80 -9.19
C ASN A 14 -9.66 14.10 -7.82
N THR A 15 -9.23 12.84 -7.76
CA THR A 15 -9.35 12.02 -6.54
C THR A 15 -8.39 12.52 -5.45
N LYS A 16 -8.52 11.98 -4.23
CA LYS A 16 -7.52 12.16 -3.17
C LYS A 16 -6.62 10.95 -2.96
N VAL A 17 -7.15 9.76 -3.26
CA VAL A 17 -6.44 8.49 -3.15
C VAL A 17 -6.79 7.66 -4.38
N VAL A 18 -5.79 7.02 -4.99
CA VAL A 18 -5.96 6.06 -6.08
C VAL A 18 -5.48 4.68 -5.64
N ILE A 19 -6.35 3.68 -5.77
CA ILE A 19 -6.10 2.30 -5.31
C ILE A 19 -6.20 1.37 -6.53
N PRO A 20 -5.10 0.76 -6.99
CA PRO A 20 -5.17 -0.29 -8.00
C PRO A 20 -5.78 -1.57 -7.40
N PHE A 21 -6.63 -2.25 -8.16
CA PHE A 21 -7.22 -3.55 -7.83
C PHE A 21 -7.35 -4.38 -9.12
N HIS A 22 -7.80 -5.64 -9.04
CA HIS A 22 -7.88 -6.58 -10.18
C HIS A 22 -6.50 -7.04 -10.71
N HIS A 23 -5.39 -6.50 -10.18
CA HIS A 23 -4.04 -6.93 -10.51
C HIS A 23 -3.63 -8.24 -9.77
N ASP A 24 -4.47 -8.71 -8.85
CA ASP A 24 -4.19 -9.81 -7.92
C ASP A 24 -4.60 -11.20 -8.42
N ILE A 25 -5.62 -11.29 -9.28
CA ILE A 25 -6.40 -12.52 -9.42
C ILE A 25 -5.94 -13.48 -10.54
N TRP A 26 -5.14 -13.01 -11.50
CA TRP A 26 -4.79 -13.76 -12.70
C TRP A 26 -3.28 -13.97 -12.85
N SER A 27 -2.84 -15.23 -12.92
CA SER A 27 -1.43 -15.58 -13.04
C SER A 27 -0.78 -15.07 -14.33
N ASN A 28 -1.52 -15.05 -15.45
CA ASN A 28 -1.07 -14.51 -16.73
C ASN A 28 -1.07 -12.98 -16.81
N PHE A 29 -1.48 -12.29 -15.73
CA PHE A 29 -1.45 -10.83 -15.58
C PHE A 29 -0.68 -10.41 -14.32
N GLN A 30 0.31 -11.20 -13.89
CA GLN A 30 1.19 -10.83 -12.78
C GLN A 30 1.84 -9.46 -13.05
N ALA A 31 1.47 -8.46 -12.25
CA ALA A 31 1.89 -7.07 -12.39
C ALA A 31 2.67 -6.59 -11.17
N ASP A 32 3.40 -5.47 -11.33
CA ASP A 32 4.10 -4.79 -10.23
C ASP A 32 3.44 -3.43 -9.92
N PRO A 33 2.64 -3.31 -8.84
CA PRO A 33 2.04 -2.04 -8.42
C PRO A 33 3.06 -0.95 -8.04
N GLN A 34 4.32 -1.28 -7.75
CA GLN A 34 5.35 -0.28 -7.44
C GLN A 34 5.65 0.63 -8.63
N GLU A 35 5.36 0.20 -9.87
CA GLU A 35 5.47 1.06 -11.05
C GLU A 35 4.62 2.34 -10.90
N ILE A 36 3.42 2.24 -10.32
CA ILE A 36 2.54 3.38 -10.05
C ILE A 36 3.20 4.33 -9.04
N ARG A 37 3.79 3.78 -7.97
CA ARG A 37 4.46 4.53 -6.90
C ARG A 37 5.67 5.31 -7.43
N VAL A 38 6.53 4.65 -8.20
CA VAL A 38 7.73 5.24 -8.81
C VAL A 38 7.35 6.35 -9.78
N LEU A 39 6.41 6.09 -10.71
CA LEU A 39 5.96 7.10 -11.66
C LEU A 39 5.27 8.29 -10.98
N TRP A 40 4.55 8.05 -9.88
CA TRP A 40 3.95 9.11 -9.08
C TRP A 40 5.01 10.00 -8.45
N GLU A 41 6.05 9.43 -7.81
CA GLU A 41 7.16 10.21 -7.25
C GLU A 41 7.86 11.06 -8.31
N MET A 42 8.10 10.50 -9.49
CA MET A 42 8.76 11.21 -10.59
C MET A 42 7.92 12.37 -11.16
N LYS A 43 6.59 12.38 -10.98
CA LYS A 43 5.68 13.30 -11.67
C LYS A 43 4.93 14.26 -10.76
N LYS A 44 4.69 13.89 -9.49
CA LYS A 44 3.78 14.60 -8.58
C LYS A 44 4.09 16.08 -8.44
N ASP A 45 5.37 16.46 -8.38
CA ASP A 45 5.77 17.86 -8.13
C ASP A 45 5.65 18.70 -9.41
N ARG A 46 6.09 18.13 -10.54
CA ARG A 46 6.02 18.79 -11.85
C ARG A 46 4.57 19.00 -12.31
N LEU A 47 3.70 18.02 -12.08
CA LEU A 47 2.30 18.06 -12.50
C LEU A 47 1.34 18.51 -11.40
N LYS A 48 1.83 18.75 -10.18
CA LYS A 48 1.04 19.14 -9.01
C LYS A 48 -0.11 18.17 -8.71
N TYR A 49 0.18 16.87 -8.75
CA TYR A 49 -0.84 15.84 -8.47
C TYR A 49 -1.46 16.03 -7.08
N GLY A 50 -2.79 16.09 -7.03
CA GLY A 50 -3.58 16.28 -5.81
C GLY A 50 -4.01 14.98 -5.09
N PHE A 51 -3.44 13.84 -5.49
CA PHE A 51 -3.78 12.50 -5.00
C PHE A 51 -2.53 11.72 -4.58
N LYS A 52 -2.71 10.68 -3.76
CA LYS A 52 -1.67 9.70 -3.40
C LYS A 52 -2.07 8.28 -3.85
N PRO A 53 -1.15 7.45 -4.35
CA PRO A 53 -1.42 6.04 -4.58
C PRO A 53 -1.44 5.27 -3.24
N PHE A 54 -2.30 4.26 -3.13
CA PHE A 54 -2.30 3.32 -2.01
C PHE A 54 -2.30 1.88 -2.54
N ILE A 55 -1.20 1.16 -2.32
CA ILE A 55 -1.03 -0.25 -2.71
C ILE A 55 -1.67 -1.13 -1.64
N TRP A 56 -2.70 -1.88 -2.03
CA TRP A 56 -3.49 -2.70 -1.11
C TRP A 56 -3.15 -4.19 -1.21
N GLN A 57 -3.81 -5.00 -0.39
CA GLN A 57 -3.69 -6.45 -0.37
C GLN A 57 -5.10 -7.08 -0.21
N VAL A 58 -5.31 -8.25 -0.80
CA VAL A 58 -6.61 -8.95 -0.82
C VAL A 58 -7.08 -9.29 0.61
N GLY A 59 -8.25 -8.80 1.01
CA GLY A 59 -8.77 -8.99 2.38
C GLY A 59 -8.27 -7.96 3.40
N GLY A 60 -7.40 -7.02 2.98
CA GLY A 60 -7.02 -5.88 3.80
C GLY A 60 -8.18 -4.90 4.02
N LYS A 61 -8.01 -3.99 4.98
CA LYS A 61 -8.97 -2.92 5.31
C LYS A 61 -8.37 -1.55 4.94
N PHE A 62 -9.20 -0.66 4.41
CA PHE A 62 -8.90 0.74 4.19
C PHE A 62 -10.05 1.59 4.73
N THR A 63 -9.73 2.58 5.57
CA THR A 63 -10.70 3.43 6.26
C THR A 63 -10.51 4.89 5.81
N TRP A 64 -11.44 5.42 5.03
CA TRP A 64 -11.44 6.84 4.69
C TRP A 64 -12.06 7.69 5.81
N PRO A 65 -11.50 8.86 6.18
CA PRO A 65 -10.26 9.49 5.69
C PRO A 65 -9.00 9.13 6.48
N LEU A 66 -9.08 8.19 7.42
CA LEU A 66 -8.01 7.85 8.37
C LEU A 66 -6.73 7.39 7.65
N ASP A 67 -6.87 6.52 6.65
CA ASP A 67 -5.75 5.88 5.97
C ASP A 67 -5.28 6.62 4.70
N LYS A 68 -5.84 7.80 4.41
CA LYS A 68 -5.65 8.51 3.12
C LYS A 68 -4.21 8.85 2.77
N ASP A 69 -3.34 8.94 3.77
CA ASP A 69 -1.94 9.34 3.61
C ASP A 69 -0.98 8.14 3.61
N ASN A 70 -1.49 6.95 3.94
CA ASN A 70 -0.73 5.71 3.83
C ASN A 70 -0.52 5.40 2.34
N LEU A 71 0.63 4.81 2.00
CA LEU A 71 0.99 4.48 0.63
C LEU A 71 0.93 2.97 0.37
N GLU A 72 1.09 2.16 1.41
CA GLU A 72 1.11 0.71 1.33
C GLU A 72 0.37 0.14 2.53
N TYR A 73 -0.47 -0.86 2.27
CA TYR A 73 -1.10 -1.66 3.30
C TYR A 73 -0.14 -2.74 3.80
N HIS A 74 -0.16 -2.97 5.11
CA HIS A 74 0.40 -4.16 5.72
C HIS A 74 -0.64 -4.81 6.63
N TYR A 75 -0.72 -6.13 6.63
CA TYR A 75 -1.61 -6.85 7.55
C TYR A 75 -1.22 -6.59 9.01
N PRO A 76 -2.19 -6.59 9.96
CA PRO A 76 -1.88 -6.65 11.38
C PRO A 76 -0.90 -7.79 11.65
N ARG A 77 0.21 -7.49 12.32
CA ARG A 77 1.30 -8.46 12.54
C ARG A 77 1.08 -9.35 13.76
N GLY A 78 0.06 -9.05 14.58
CA GLY A 78 -0.16 -9.69 15.88
C GLY A 78 0.93 -9.29 16.88
N PHE A 79 1.12 -10.14 17.90
CA PHE A 79 2.12 -9.93 18.97
C PHE A 79 1.88 -8.67 19.81
N ASP A 80 0.64 -8.18 19.87
CA ASP A 80 0.27 -6.98 20.64
C ASP A 80 0.53 -7.17 22.15
N ASP A 81 0.58 -8.41 22.61
CA ASP A 81 0.87 -8.86 23.98
C ASP A 81 2.23 -9.59 24.09
N CYS A 82 3.12 -9.43 23.13
CA CYS A 82 4.42 -10.09 23.19
C CYS A 82 5.23 -9.61 24.39
N PHE A 83 5.86 -10.56 25.10
CA PHE A 83 6.62 -10.31 26.32
C PHE A 83 5.80 -9.73 27.49
N THR A 84 4.48 -9.89 27.51
CA THR A 84 3.68 -9.58 28.72
C THR A 84 4.00 -10.52 29.89
N ILE A 85 4.56 -11.69 29.60
CA ILE A 85 5.16 -12.61 30.56
C ILE A 85 6.62 -12.90 30.17
N GLU A 86 7.44 -13.29 31.15
CA GLU A 86 8.81 -13.69 30.88
C GLU A 86 8.86 -14.88 29.91
N PRO A 87 9.70 -14.81 28.86
CA PRO A 87 9.81 -15.88 27.89
C PRO A 87 10.51 -17.10 28.52
N ASP A 88 9.98 -18.29 28.26
CA ASP A 88 10.53 -19.55 28.75
C ASP A 88 11.77 -19.94 27.95
N LEU A 89 12.92 -19.36 28.33
CA LEU A 89 14.21 -19.52 27.65
C LEU A 89 15.31 -19.96 28.62
N PRO A 90 16.28 -20.78 28.17
CA PRO A 90 17.41 -21.22 29.01
C PRO A 90 18.30 -20.08 29.50
N PHE A 91 18.42 -19.02 28.69
CA PHE A 91 19.08 -17.76 29.01
C PHE A 91 18.55 -16.66 28.06
N LYS A 92 18.69 -15.40 28.45
CA LYS A 92 17.99 -14.27 27.80
C LYS A 92 18.34 -14.03 26.33
N SER A 93 19.55 -14.35 25.90
CA SER A 93 20.06 -14.05 24.55
C SER A 93 20.00 -15.24 23.59
N PHE A 94 19.02 -16.13 23.78
CA PHE A 94 18.86 -17.29 22.91
C PHE A 94 18.27 -16.92 21.53
N LEU A 95 17.41 -15.90 21.47
CA LEU A 95 16.75 -15.37 20.28
C LEU A 95 16.85 -13.84 20.22
#